data_AF-A0A2L2YXS2-F1
#
_entry.id   AF-A0A2L2YXS2-F1
#
_cell.length_a   1.000
_cell.length_b   1.000
_cell.length_c   1.000
_cell.angle_alpha   90.00
_cell.angle_beta   90.00
_cell.angle_gamma   90.00
#
_symmetry.space_group_name_H-M   'P 1'
#
loop_
_entity.id
_entity.type
_entity.pdbx_description
1 polymer ?
#
loop_
_entity_poly.entity_id
_entity_poly.type
_entity_poly.pdbx_seq_one_letter_code
_entity_poly.pdbx_strand_id
1 'polypeptide(L)' 'FLRVKLALSRPVRHKLHVVGTPVESALPRRILGKSPFPEPLSNYLEAQYYGQNSIGTPPQPFKVVIDTRSSN' A
#
# COMPACT_ATOMS: atom_id res chain seq x y z
N PHE A 1 14.63 -23.02 -5.12
CA PHE A 1 13.56 -22.02 -5.37
C PHE A 1 13.68 -20.89 -4.34
N LEU A 2 13.49 -19.63 -4.75
CA LEU A 2 13.44 -18.47 -3.85
C LEU A 2 12.01 -18.25 -3.37
N ARG A 3 11.80 -18.04 -2.06
CA ARG A 3 10.48 -17.74 -1.46
C ARG A 3 10.57 -16.44 -0.68
N VAL A 4 9.56 -15.58 -0.85
CA VAL A 4 9.42 -14.33 -0.09
C VAL A 4 8.32 -14.52 0.95
N LYS A 5 8.62 -14.25 2.23
CA LYS A 5 7.63 -14.29 3.31
C LYS A 5 6.86 -12.97 3.36
N LEU A 6 5.56 -13.04 3.61
CA LEU A 6 4.70 -11.88 3.82
C LEU A 6 4.30 -11.78 5.28
N ALA A 7 4.33 -10.56 5.80
CA ALA A 7 3.82 -10.24 7.13
C ALA A 7 2.41 -9.62 7.01
N LEU A 8 1.47 -10.12 7.82
CA LEU A 8 0.14 -9.56 7.94
C LEU A 8 0.18 -8.29 8.81
N SER A 9 -0.55 -7.26 8.41
CA SER A 9 -0.74 -6.01 9.14
C SER A 9 -2.20 -5.55 9.05
N ARG A 10 -2.60 -4.67 9.98
CA ARG A 10 -3.94 -4.08 9.92
C ARG A 10 -4.03 -3.08 8.77
N PRO A 11 -5.14 -3.04 8.01
CA PRO A 11 -5.33 -2.07 6.95
C PRO A 11 -5.27 -0.64 7.47
N VAL A 12 -4.83 0.29 6.63
CA VAL A 12 -4.82 1.72 6.96
C VAL A 12 -6.24 2.22 7.22
N ARG A 13 -7.25 1.72 6.49
CA ARG A 13 -8.66 2.06 6.75
C ARG A 13 -9.06 1.80 8.21
N HIS A 14 -8.69 0.65 8.74
CA HIS A 14 -9.00 0.30 10.13
C HIS A 14 -8.34 1.29 11.10
N LYS A 15 -7.09 1.68 10.83
CA LYS A 15 -6.38 2.67 11.66
C LYS A 15 -7.06 4.04 11.61
N LEU A 16 -7.47 4.50 10.41
CA LEU A 16 -8.20 5.76 10.23
C LEU A 16 -9.53 5.76 11.00
N HIS A 17 -10.28 4.66 10.91
CA HIS A 17 -11.52 4.49 11.67
C HIS A 17 -11.29 4.56 13.19
N VAL A 18 -10.24 3.88 13.70
CA VAL A 18 -9.92 3.88 15.13
C VAL A 18 -9.59 5.27 15.66
N VAL A 19 -8.94 6.13 14.86
CA VAL A 19 -8.61 7.50 15.27
C VAL A 19 -9.65 8.55 14.85
N GLY A 20 -10.81 8.12 14.36
CA GLY A 20 -11.91 9.01 13.96
C GLY A 20 -11.63 9.87 12.73
N THR A 21 -10.68 9.48 11.88
CA THR A 21 -10.40 10.19 10.62
C THR A 21 -11.28 9.64 9.50
N PRO A 22 -12.08 10.48 8.81
CA PRO A 22 -12.86 10.04 7.65
C PRO A 22 -11.95 9.50 6.55
N VAL A 23 -12.37 8.42 5.90
CA VAL A 23 -11.57 7.74 4.86
C VAL A 23 -11.41 8.65 3.64
N GLU A 24 -12.44 9.43 3.32
CA GLU A 24 -12.50 10.38 2.22
C GLU A 24 -11.40 11.44 2.33
N SER A 25 -11.03 11.82 3.56
CA SER A 25 -9.94 12.77 3.81
C SER A 25 -8.56 12.19 3.48
N ALA A 26 -8.42 10.87 3.46
CA ALA A 26 -7.18 10.16 3.12
C ALA A 26 -7.10 9.74 1.64
N LEU A 27 -8.19 9.89 0.87
CA LEU A 27 -8.20 9.56 -0.55
C LEU A 27 -7.55 10.69 -1.37
N PRO A 28 -6.62 10.39 -2.29
CA PRO A 28 -6.05 11.42 -3.16
C PRO A 28 -7.13 12.01 -4.08
N ARG A 29 -7.17 13.34 -4.22
CA ARG A 29 -8.13 14.08 -5.08
C ARG A 29 -8.25 13.54 -6.52
N ARG A 30 -7.22 12.87 -7.03
CA ARG A 30 -7.17 12.25 -8.37
C ARG A 30 -8.09 11.03 -8.53
N ILE A 31 -8.59 10.44 -7.44
CA ILE A 31 -9.48 9.26 -7.45
C ILE A 31 -10.92 9.63 -7.85
N LEU A 32 -11.33 10.90 -7.70
CA LEU A 32 -12.71 11.34 -7.97
C LEU A 32 -13.03 11.46 -9.47
N GLY A 33 -12.02 11.37 -10.34
CA GLY A 33 -12.19 11.43 -11.79
C GLY A 33 -12.30 10.02 -12.39
N LYS A 34 -13.43 9.73 -13.05
CA LYS A 34 -13.68 8.49 -13.79
C LYS A 34 -12.80 8.44 -15.05
N SER A 35 -11.52 8.10 -14.86
CA SER A 35 -10.54 8.00 -15.95
C SER A 35 -10.60 6.59 -16.56
N PRO A 36 -10.49 6.43 -17.89
CA PRO A 36 -10.44 5.11 -18.55
C PRO A 36 -9.14 4.34 -18.29
N PHE A 37 -8.15 4.97 -17.66
CA PHE A 37 -6.94 4.32 -17.18
C PHE A 37 -7.24 3.46 -15.94
N PRO A 38 -6.41 2.44 -15.65
CA PRO A 38 -6.48 1.73 -14.36
C PRO A 38 -6.64 2.73 -13.23
N GLU A 39 -7.55 2.46 -12.27
CA GLU A 39 -7.68 3.27 -11.06
C GLU A 39 -6.28 3.68 -10.57
N PRO A 40 -6.06 4.93 -10.16
CA PRO A 40 -4.79 5.32 -9.60
C PRO A 40 -4.42 4.28 -8.54
N LEU A 41 -3.32 3.55 -8.75
CA LEU A 41 -2.84 2.47 -7.88
C LEU A 41 -2.37 2.99 -6.51
N SER A 42 -2.82 4.18 -6.10
CA SER A 42 -2.46 4.86 -4.87
C SER A 42 -3.39 4.53 -3.70
N ASN A 43 -4.49 3.78 -3.92
CA ASN A 43 -5.37 3.38 -2.83
C ASN A 43 -4.91 2.08 -2.15
N TYR A 44 -3.90 2.18 -1.29
CA TYR A 44 -3.41 1.06 -0.47
C TYR A 44 -4.11 0.94 0.88
N LEU A 45 -5.31 1.53 1.05
CA LEU A 45 -5.98 1.55 2.36
C LEU A 45 -6.38 0.16 2.87
N GLU A 46 -6.55 -0.79 1.95
CA GLU A 46 -6.82 -2.21 2.20
C GLU A 46 -5.58 -3.11 2.22
N ALA A 47 -4.37 -2.57 2.00
CA ALA A 47 -3.17 -3.39 1.99
C ALA A 47 -2.95 -4.02 3.38
N GLN A 48 -2.88 -5.35 3.40
CA GLN A 48 -2.73 -6.15 4.63
C GLN A 48 -1.45 -6.98 4.63
N TYR A 49 -0.88 -7.28 3.47
CA TYR A 49 0.30 -8.14 3.33
C TYR A 49 1.49 -7.35 2.81
N TYR A 50 2.60 -7.41 3.54
CA TYR A 50 3.82 -6.70 3.22
C TYR A 50 5.01 -7.65 3.18
N GLY A 51 5.82 -7.53 2.13
CA GLY A 51 7.15 -8.13 2.07
C GLY A 51 8.18 -7.25 2.79
N GLN A 52 9.33 -7.83 3.11
CA GLN A 52 10.51 -7.09 3.57
C GLN A 52 11.62 -7.20 2.52
N ASN A 53 12.17 -6.06 2.12
CA ASN A 53 13.37 -5.99 1.29
C ASN A 53 14.37 -5.00 1.90
N SER A 54 15.58 -4.97 1.37
CA SER A 54 16.60 -3.99 1.78
C SER A 54 17.31 -3.42 0.57
N ILE A 55 17.61 -2.12 0.62
CA ILE A 55 18.27 -1.39 -0.46
C ILE A 55 19.49 -0.67 0.12
N GLY A 56 20.57 -0.59 -0.66
CA GLY A 56 21.78 0.17 -0.34
C GLY A 56 22.88 -0.60 0.41
N THR A 57 24.01 0.08 0.59
CA THR A 57 25.16 -0.37 1.40
C THR A 57 25.55 0.75 2.36
N PRO A 58 25.35 0.60 3.68
CA PRO A 58 24.80 -0.57 4.35
C PRO A 58 23.32 -0.83 4.02
N PRO A 59 22.82 -2.09 4.16
CA PRO A 59 21.43 -2.44 3.85
C PRO A 59 20.43 -1.69 4.75
N GLN A 60 19.44 -1.04 4.13
CA GLN A 60 18.34 -0.37 4.85
C GLN A 60 17.03 -1.15 4.62
N PRO A 61 16.32 -1.58 5.67
CA PRO A 61 15.11 -2.40 5.52
C PRO A 61 13.87 -1.56 5.19
N PHE A 62 13.05 -2.05 4.26
CA PHE A 62 11.75 -1.46 3.91
C PHE A 62 10.63 -2.50 3.98
N LYS A 63 9.42 -2.04 4.29
CA LYS A 63 8.18 -2.82 4.13
C LYS A 63 7.55 -2.44 2.81
N VAL A 64 7.31 -3.41 1.95
CA VAL A 64 6.80 -3.19 0.59
C VAL A 64 5.50 -3.93 0.35
N VAL A 65 4.55 -3.29 -0.32
CA VAL A 65 3.36 -3.97 -0.85
C VAL A 65 3.77 -4.66 -2.15
N ILE A 66 3.42 -5.94 -2.30
CA ILE A 66 3.60 -6.64 -3.58
C ILE A 66 2.35 -6.44 -4.42
N ASP A 67 2.41 -5.52 -5.37
CA ASP A 67 1.29 -5.13 -6.24
C ASP A 67 1.52 -5.61 -7.68
N THR A 68 0.77 -6.63 -8.10
CA THR A 68 0.88 -7.25 -9.44
C THR A 68 0.42 -6.35 -10.58
N ARG A 69 -0.25 -5.23 -10.26
CA ARG A 69 -0.78 -4.30 -11.25
C ARG A 69 0.10 -3.06 -11.44
N SER A 70 1.26 -3.00 -10.76
CA SER A 70 2.22 -1.90 -10.82
C SER A 70 3.62 -2.40 -11.23
N SER A 71 4.48 -1.51 -11.75
CA SER A 71 5.81 -1.88 -12.27
C SER A 71 6.90 -0.84 -11.96
N ASN A 72 6.81 -0.15 -10.82
CA ASN A 72 7.79 0.84 -10.38
C ASN A 72 8.73 0.31 -9.30
#